data_AF-A0A2E3ELC6-F1
#
_entry.id   AF-A0A2E3ELC6-F1
#
_cell.length_a   1.000
_cell.length_b   1.000
_cell.length_c   1.000
_cell.angle_alpha   90.00
_cell.angle_beta   90.00
_cell.angle_gamma   90.00
#
_symmetry.space_group_name_H-M   'P 1'
#
loop_
_entity.id
_entity.type
_entity.pdbx_description
1 polymer ?
#
loop_
_entity_poly.entity_id
_entity_poly.type
_entity_poly.pdbx_seq_one_letter_code
_entity_poly.pdbx_strand_id
1 'polypeptide(L)'
;MTAQILDRTLRAWRIGDPDGTWPIFDATGSTIAPGRWNTRGSPVIYASEHYSTALLEKLVHGSGRLPPNQHFIEITIPAGTSYEMFAPEAWPGWDAMPPVISRRFGEAWSRERRSAVLIVPSVVARLDHNILINPAHPQFRTITAGLHHPVFWDHRLFGA
;
A
#
# COMPACT_ATOMS: atom_id res chain seq x y z
N MET A 1 -3.35 17.44 -10.12
CA MET A 1 -4.46 17.11 -9.20
C MET A 1 -4.16 17.78 -7.88
N THR A 2 -5.15 18.44 -7.28
CA THR A 2 -5.01 19.12 -5.98
C THR A 2 -5.32 18.13 -4.87
N ALA A 3 -4.48 18.08 -3.85
CA ALA A 3 -4.73 17.25 -2.68
C ALA A 3 -6.04 17.66 -1.99
N GLN A 4 -6.81 16.67 -1.58
CA GLN A 4 -8.02 16.80 -0.79
C GLN A 4 -7.73 16.50 0.67
N ILE A 5 -8.69 16.76 1.56
CA ILE A 5 -8.57 16.52 3.00
C ILE A 5 -9.61 15.48 3.41
N LEU A 6 -9.17 14.45 4.14
CA LEU A 6 -10.08 13.43 4.64
C LEU A 6 -11.11 14.02 5.62
N ASP A 7 -12.38 13.77 5.35
CA ASP A 7 -13.52 14.15 6.21
C ASP A 7 -13.69 13.21 7.41
N ARG A 8 -13.06 12.03 7.35
CA ARG A 8 -13.15 10.97 8.35
C ARG A 8 -11.82 10.23 8.49
N THR A 9 -11.69 9.49 9.59
CA THR A 9 -10.59 8.55 9.77
C THR A 9 -10.72 7.40 8.77
N LEU A 10 -9.67 7.15 8.00
CA LEU A 10 -9.54 5.95 7.18
C LEU A 10 -8.74 4.89 7.92
N ARG A 11 -9.07 3.63 7.64
CA ARG A 11 -8.34 2.46 8.14
C ARG A 11 -7.75 1.74 6.94
N ALA A 12 -6.54 1.24 7.09
CA ALA A 12 -5.85 0.49 6.06
C ALA A 12 -5.14 -0.72 6.68
N TRP A 13 -4.92 -1.76 5.89
CA TRP A 13 -4.31 -3.01 6.34
C TRP A 13 -3.03 -3.28 5.58
N ARG A 14 -1.99 -3.67 6.31
CA ARG A 14 -0.73 -4.10 5.72
C ARG A 14 -0.30 -5.42 6.34
N ILE A 15 0.19 -6.33 5.50
CA ILE A 15 0.71 -7.62 5.94
C ILE A 15 2.24 -7.64 5.78
N GLY A 16 2.94 -8.12 6.80
CA GLY A 16 4.38 -8.29 6.83
C GLY A 16 4.82 -9.33 7.86
N ASP A 17 6.12 -9.51 7.97
CA ASP A 17 6.75 -10.40 8.96
C ASP A 17 7.21 -9.56 10.15
N PRO A 18 6.71 -9.79 11.38
CA PRO A 18 7.13 -9.04 12.56
C PRO A 18 8.58 -9.36 12.97
N ASP A 19 9.10 -10.52 12.58
CA ASP A 19 10.50 -10.93 12.80
C ASP A 19 11.40 -10.56 11.60
N GLY A 20 10.84 -9.85 10.61
CA GLY A 20 11.57 -9.34 9.46
C GLY A 20 12.62 -8.29 9.86
N THR A 21 13.58 -8.03 8.95
CA THR A 21 14.65 -7.04 9.19
C THR A 21 14.13 -5.64 9.52
N TRP A 22 12.93 -5.30 9.02
CA TRP A 22 12.32 -3.99 9.21
C TRP A 22 10.91 -4.14 9.75
N PRO A 23 10.43 -3.20 10.59
CA PRO A 23 9.06 -3.19 11.06
C PRO A 23 8.04 -3.28 9.92
N ILE A 24 6.88 -3.88 10.19
CA ILE A 24 5.81 -3.99 9.18
C ILE A 24 5.39 -2.60 8.66
N PHE A 25 5.30 -1.59 9.54
CA PHE A 25 4.98 -0.20 9.18
C PHE A 25 6.22 0.60 8.77
N ASP A 26 6.93 0.13 7.74
CA ASP A 26 8.15 0.77 7.23
C ASP A 26 8.21 0.75 5.68
N ALA A 27 8.92 1.72 5.10
CA ALA A 27 9.00 1.89 3.64
C ALA A 27 10.23 1.24 3.00
N THR A 28 11.20 0.76 3.78
CA THR A 28 12.50 0.23 3.29
C THR A 28 12.32 -0.94 2.33
N GLY A 29 11.28 -1.76 2.53
CA GLY A 29 10.93 -2.83 1.59
C GLY A 29 10.71 -2.30 0.16
N SER A 30 10.06 -1.14 0.01
CA SER A 30 9.81 -0.51 -1.28
C SER A 30 11.06 0.14 -1.91
N THR A 31 12.08 0.43 -1.11
CA THR A 31 13.41 0.84 -1.59
C THR A 31 14.16 -0.33 -2.20
N ILE A 32 14.09 -1.51 -1.57
CA ILE A 32 14.81 -2.72 -1.99
C ILE A 32 14.14 -3.35 -3.21
N ALA A 33 12.82 -3.54 -3.12
CA ALA A 33 11.98 -4.12 -4.16
C ALA A 33 10.81 -3.17 -4.48
N PRO A 34 11.00 -2.22 -5.41
CA PRO A 34 9.95 -1.27 -5.77
C PRO A 34 8.71 -1.96 -6.34
N GLY A 35 7.55 -1.52 -5.88
CA GLY A 35 6.26 -1.99 -6.35
C GLY A 35 5.83 -1.34 -7.66
N ARG A 36 4.52 -1.38 -7.90
CA ARG A 36 3.87 -0.79 -9.07
C ARG A 36 3.97 0.75 -9.07
N TRP A 37 3.91 1.37 -7.90
CA TRP A 37 3.70 2.81 -7.74
C TRP A 37 4.92 3.57 -7.20
N ASN A 38 6.10 2.97 -7.18
CA ASN A 38 7.29 3.65 -6.66
C ASN A 38 8.58 3.23 -7.37
N THR A 39 9.59 4.09 -7.25
CA THR A 39 10.99 3.78 -7.56
C THR A 39 11.79 3.60 -6.27
N ARG A 40 13.03 3.11 -6.38
CA ARG A 40 13.95 3.04 -5.23
C ARG A 40 14.19 4.40 -4.57
N GLY A 41 14.14 5.48 -5.36
CA GLY A 41 14.33 6.86 -4.89
C GLY A 41 13.06 7.52 -4.35
N SER A 42 11.92 6.83 -4.35
CA SER A 42 10.62 7.34 -3.88
C SER A 42 9.91 6.32 -2.99
N PRO A 43 10.52 5.87 -1.87
CA PRO A 43 9.94 4.80 -1.07
C PRO A 43 8.60 5.19 -0.44
N VAL A 44 7.67 4.23 -0.42
CA VAL A 44 6.30 4.39 0.09
C VAL A 44 5.90 3.16 0.90
N ILE A 45 4.96 3.36 1.82
CA ILE A 45 4.34 2.26 2.56
C ILE A 45 3.08 1.86 1.78
N TYR A 46 3.05 0.60 1.33
CA TYR A 46 1.88 0.00 0.70
C TYR A 46 0.96 -0.61 1.75
N ALA A 47 -0.33 -0.32 1.65
CA ALA A 47 -1.41 -0.94 2.40
C ALA A 47 -2.63 -1.11 1.49
N SER A 48 -3.68 -1.75 1.99
CA SER A 48 -4.96 -1.88 1.30
C SER A 48 -6.11 -1.33 2.13
N GLU A 49 -7.14 -0.81 1.47
CA GLU A 49 -8.34 -0.28 2.13
C GLU A 49 -9.14 -1.38 2.86
N HIS A 50 -8.99 -2.64 2.45
CA HIS A 50 -9.59 -3.77 3.14
C HIS A 50 -8.57 -4.87 3.45
N TYR A 51 -8.78 -5.56 4.56
CA TYR A 51 -7.97 -6.70 4.97
C TYR A 51 -7.98 -7.82 3.92
N SER A 52 -9.14 -8.11 3.32
CA SER A 52 -9.30 -9.09 2.23
C SER A 52 -8.42 -8.75 1.03
N THR A 53 -8.36 -7.48 0.63
CA THR A 53 -7.49 -7.01 -0.46
C THR A 53 -6.02 -7.22 -0.10
N ALA A 54 -5.61 -6.91 1.13
CA ALA A 54 -4.23 -7.14 1.58
C ALA A 54 -3.83 -8.62 1.52
N LEU A 55 -4.77 -9.53 1.84
CA LEU A 55 -4.57 -10.98 1.69
C LEU A 55 -4.40 -11.35 0.21
N LEU A 56 -5.29 -10.88 -0.68
CA LEU A 56 -5.21 -11.16 -2.12
C LEU A 56 -3.90 -10.66 -2.74
N GLU A 57 -3.45 -9.46 -2.37
CA GLU A 57 -2.16 -8.93 -2.82
C GLU A 57 -1.01 -9.84 -2.39
N LYS A 58 -1.02 -10.37 -1.15
CA LYS A 58 0.02 -11.32 -0.69
C LYS A 58 -0.02 -12.65 -1.45
N LEU A 59 -1.20 -13.17 -1.74
CA LEU A 59 -1.36 -14.42 -2.50
C LEU A 59 -0.76 -14.31 -3.90
N VAL A 60 -1.10 -13.23 -4.62
CA VAL A 60 -0.62 -12.99 -5.99
C VAL A 60 0.90 -12.78 -6.00
N HIS A 61 1.45 -11.99 -5.07
CA HIS A 61 2.89 -11.73 -5.02
C HIS A 61 3.71 -12.95 -4.56
N GLY A 62 3.14 -13.83 -3.74
CA GLY A 62 3.79 -15.06 -3.28
C GLY A 62 3.96 -16.13 -4.37
N SER A 63 3.40 -15.94 -5.57
CA SER A 63 3.41 -16.96 -6.63
C SER A 63 2.91 -18.33 -6.13
N GLY A 64 1.91 -18.32 -5.22
CA GLY A 64 1.36 -19.52 -4.57
C GLY A 64 2.13 -20.01 -3.33
N ARG A 65 3.25 -19.40 -2.95
CA ARG A 65 3.97 -19.67 -1.69
C ARG A 65 3.89 -18.47 -0.76
N LEU A 66 3.21 -18.64 0.36
CA LEU A 66 3.24 -17.63 1.42
C LEU A 66 4.58 -17.65 2.14
N PRO A 67 5.20 -16.49 2.40
CA PRO A 67 6.27 -16.42 3.37
C PRO A 67 5.74 -16.86 4.74
N PRO A 68 6.56 -17.54 5.58
CA PRO A 68 6.17 -17.86 6.94
C PRO A 68 5.89 -16.59 7.75
N ASN A 69 5.26 -16.76 8.92
CA ASN A 69 5.11 -15.72 9.94
C ASN A 69 4.34 -14.43 9.51
N GLN A 70 3.39 -14.54 8.58
CA GLN A 70 2.61 -13.36 8.17
C GLN A 70 1.75 -12.83 9.32
N HIS A 71 1.94 -11.55 9.62
CA HIS A 71 1.09 -10.78 10.51
C HIS A 71 0.52 -9.57 9.78
N PHE A 72 -0.68 -9.16 10.16
CA PHE A 72 -1.26 -7.91 9.70
C PHE A 72 -1.16 -6.84 10.78
N ILE A 73 -1.01 -5.60 10.35
CA ILE A 73 -1.25 -4.41 11.16
C ILE A 73 -2.43 -3.65 10.58
N GLU A 74 -3.17 -2.99 11.45
CA GLU A 74 -4.14 -1.99 11.07
C GLU A 74 -3.55 -0.59 11.23
N ILE A 75 -3.65 0.20 10.18
CA ILE A 75 -3.10 1.55 10.07
C ILE A 75 -4.27 2.53 10.20
N THR A 76 -4.11 3.51 11.08
CA THR A 76 -5.07 4.59 11.31
C THR A 76 -4.58 5.85 10.61
N ILE A 77 -5.38 6.34 9.66
CA ILE A 77 -5.13 7.58 8.96
C ILE A 77 -6.19 8.57 9.43
N PRO A 78 -5.86 9.55 10.29
CA PRO A 78 -6.85 10.43 10.90
C PRO A 78 -7.53 11.34 9.88
N ALA A 79 -8.77 11.76 10.19
CA ALA A 79 -9.42 12.88 9.53
C ALA A 79 -8.49 14.11 9.51
N GLY A 80 -8.55 14.92 8.44
CA GLY A 80 -7.63 16.05 8.25
C GLY A 80 -6.33 15.69 7.52
N THR A 81 -6.02 14.41 7.33
CA THR A 81 -4.88 13.98 6.50
C THR A 81 -5.12 14.33 5.04
N SER A 82 -4.09 14.84 4.35
CA SER A 82 -4.18 15.11 2.92
C SER A 82 -4.12 13.82 2.10
N TYR A 83 -4.95 13.73 1.07
CA TYR A 83 -4.98 12.60 0.16
C TYR A 83 -5.19 13.00 -1.30
N GLU A 84 -4.81 12.10 -2.20
CA GLU A 84 -5.20 12.14 -3.59
C GLU A 84 -5.81 10.80 -4.01
N MET A 85 -6.70 10.85 -5.01
CA MET A 85 -7.18 9.66 -5.71
C MET A 85 -6.57 9.62 -7.10
N PHE A 86 -5.94 8.51 -7.44
CA PHE A 86 -5.54 8.22 -8.81
C PHE A 86 -6.80 8.01 -9.66
N ALA A 87 -6.82 8.59 -10.87
CA ALA A 87 -7.93 8.45 -11.83
C ALA A 87 -7.51 7.54 -13.00
N PRO A 88 -7.81 6.23 -12.98
CA PRO A 88 -7.46 5.26 -14.02
C PRO A 88 -7.73 5.68 -15.47
N GLU A 89 -8.82 6.41 -15.65
CA GLU A 89 -9.43 6.83 -16.92
C GLU A 89 -8.54 7.84 -17.63
N ALA A 90 -7.82 8.66 -16.85
CA ALA A 90 -6.85 9.63 -17.34
C ALA A 90 -5.49 9.00 -17.69
N TRP A 91 -5.25 7.73 -17.31
CA TRP A 91 -3.97 7.06 -17.45
C TRP A 91 -4.12 5.64 -18.03
N PRO A 92 -4.52 5.50 -19.31
CA PRO A 92 -4.60 4.19 -19.96
C PRO A 92 -3.28 3.41 -19.84
N GLY A 93 -3.36 2.14 -19.43
CA GLY A 93 -2.18 1.27 -19.23
C GLY A 93 -1.52 1.38 -17.85
N TRP A 94 -2.13 2.06 -16.87
CA TRP A 94 -1.63 2.13 -15.50
C TRP A 94 -1.45 0.74 -14.84
N ASP A 95 -2.26 -0.24 -15.25
CA ASP A 95 -2.27 -1.61 -14.73
C ASP A 95 -1.40 -2.59 -15.52
N ALA A 96 -0.79 -2.14 -16.61
CA ALA A 96 0.11 -2.94 -17.43
C ALA A 96 1.35 -3.44 -16.67
N MET A 97 2.01 -4.46 -17.23
CA MET A 97 3.32 -4.95 -16.81
C MET A 97 4.26 -4.90 -18.02
N PRO A 98 5.42 -4.22 -17.94
CA PRO A 98 5.98 -3.50 -16.79
C PRO A 98 5.17 -2.25 -16.37
N PRO A 99 5.18 -1.85 -15.08
CA PRO A 99 4.28 -0.82 -14.54
C PRO A 99 4.82 0.60 -14.79
N VAL A 100 5.11 0.96 -16.05
CA VAL A 100 5.82 2.21 -16.36
C VAL A 100 5.00 3.45 -15.98
N ILE A 101 3.70 3.45 -16.30
CA ILE A 101 2.82 4.62 -16.10
C ILE A 101 2.55 4.86 -14.61
N SER A 102 2.09 3.82 -13.90
CA SER A 102 1.81 3.90 -12.46
C SER A 102 3.06 4.22 -11.64
N ARG A 103 4.22 3.65 -12.03
CA ARG A 103 5.49 3.94 -11.35
C ARG A 103 5.91 5.38 -11.49
N ARG A 104 5.84 5.94 -12.70
CA ARG A 104 6.16 7.36 -12.94
C ARG A 104 5.22 8.29 -12.19
N PHE A 105 3.92 7.98 -12.19
CA PHE A 105 2.93 8.77 -11.45
C PHE A 105 3.24 8.78 -9.95
N GLY A 106 3.44 7.60 -9.35
CA GLY A 106 3.67 7.49 -7.92
C GLY A 106 5.03 8.05 -7.47
N GLU A 107 6.07 7.94 -8.31
CA GLU A 107 7.35 8.62 -8.08
C GLU A 107 7.18 10.15 -8.02
N ALA A 108 6.50 10.74 -9.01
CA ALA A 108 6.27 12.19 -9.03
C ALA A 108 5.45 12.63 -7.80
N TRP A 109 4.34 11.93 -7.52
CA TRP A 109 3.52 12.16 -6.32
C TRP A 109 4.34 12.15 -5.02
N SER A 110 5.17 11.12 -4.84
CA SER A 110 5.98 10.94 -3.62
C SER A 110 7.04 12.03 -3.48
N ARG A 111 7.81 12.31 -4.55
CA ARG A 111 8.91 13.28 -4.53
C ARG A 111 8.44 14.72 -4.35
N GLU A 112 7.32 15.07 -4.98
CA GLU A 112 6.70 16.39 -4.83
C GLU A 112 5.96 16.54 -3.49
N ARG A 113 5.79 15.46 -2.73
CA ARG A 113 5.04 15.43 -1.46
C ARG A 113 3.66 16.07 -1.61
N ARG A 114 2.96 15.75 -2.70
CA ARG A 114 1.69 16.39 -3.04
C ARG A 114 0.59 16.13 -2.01
N SER A 115 0.61 14.96 -1.37
CA SER A 115 -0.26 14.59 -0.26
C SER A 115 0.40 13.50 0.59
N ALA A 116 -0.13 13.27 1.80
CA ALA A 116 0.35 12.20 2.68
C ALA A 116 -0.06 10.80 2.18
N VAL A 117 -1.23 10.72 1.56
CA VAL A 117 -1.85 9.47 1.10
C VAL A 117 -2.20 9.56 -0.38
N LEU A 118 -1.91 8.51 -1.14
CA LEU A 118 -2.43 8.32 -2.48
C LEU A 118 -3.26 7.03 -2.52
N ILE A 119 -4.54 7.17 -2.83
CA ILE A 119 -5.49 6.09 -3.00
C ILE A 119 -5.43 5.67 -4.47
N VAL A 120 -5.16 4.40 -4.72
CA VAL A 120 -5.01 3.83 -6.07
C VAL A 120 -5.86 2.56 -6.20
N PRO A 121 -6.39 2.22 -7.38
CA PRO A 121 -7.11 0.96 -7.52
C PRO A 121 -6.19 -0.24 -7.34
N SER A 122 -6.70 -1.32 -6.76
CA SER A 122 -6.01 -2.61 -6.77
C SER A 122 -6.12 -3.24 -8.15
N VAL A 123 -5.01 -3.79 -8.64
CA VAL A 123 -5.00 -4.60 -9.88
C VAL A 123 -5.57 -5.99 -9.61
N VAL A 124 -5.45 -6.48 -8.37
CA VAL A 124 -5.90 -7.81 -7.95
C VAL A 124 -7.40 -7.82 -7.67
N ALA A 125 -7.90 -6.84 -6.91
CA ALA A 125 -9.31 -6.66 -6.60
C ALA A 125 -9.81 -5.35 -7.21
N ARG A 126 -10.29 -5.39 -8.47
CA ARG A 126 -10.55 -4.19 -9.29
C ARG A 126 -11.58 -3.20 -8.73
N LEU A 127 -12.40 -3.62 -7.77
CA LEU A 127 -13.37 -2.74 -7.08
C LEU A 127 -12.80 -2.12 -5.80
N ASP A 128 -11.67 -2.62 -5.29
CA ASP A 128 -11.02 -2.15 -4.07
C ASP A 128 -9.86 -1.20 -4.37
N HIS A 129 -9.43 -0.48 -3.34
CA HIS A 129 -8.26 0.39 -3.39
C HIS A 129 -7.09 -0.13 -2.55
N ASN A 130 -5.90 0.16 -3.04
CA ASN A 130 -4.68 0.21 -2.26
C ASN A 130 -4.40 1.63 -1.79
N ILE A 131 -3.73 1.73 -0.64
CA ILE A 131 -3.38 2.97 0.02
C ILE A 131 -1.86 3.08 0.03
N LEU A 132 -1.33 4.12 -0.61
CA LEU A 132 0.09 4.45 -0.57
C LEU A 132 0.30 5.58 0.43
N ILE A 133 1.19 5.37 1.38
CA ILE A 133 1.52 6.37 2.41
C ILE A 133 2.94 6.86 2.15
N ASN A 134 3.12 8.18 2.09
CA ASN A 134 4.42 8.82 1.85
C ASN A 134 5.11 9.17 3.19
N PRO A 135 6.17 8.44 3.61
CA PRO A 135 6.85 8.71 4.87
C PRO A 135 7.59 10.06 4.88
N ALA A 136 7.92 10.62 3.71
CA ALA A 136 8.58 11.91 3.59
C ALA A 136 7.62 13.11 3.71
N HIS A 137 6.30 12.86 3.78
CA HIS A 137 5.31 13.92 3.92
C HIS A 137 5.18 14.40 5.39
N PRO A 138 5.07 15.71 5.67
CA PRO A 138 5.03 16.23 7.05
C PRO A 138 3.88 15.71 7.93
N GLN A 139 2.78 15.26 7.32
CA GLN A 139 1.65 14.65 8.02
C GLN A 139 1.84 13.16 8.33
N PHE A 140 2.89 12.50 7.83
CA PHE A 140 3.13 11.08 8.11
C PHE A 140 3.16 10.77 9.61
N ARG A 141 3.69 11.69 10.41
CA ARG A 141 3.74 11.61 11.89
C ARG A 141 2.37 11.48 12.58
N THR A 142 1.27 11.78 11.88
CA THR A 142 -0.09 11.64 12.44
C THR A 142 -0.73 10.30 12.09
N ILE A 143 -0.11 9.51 11.21
CA ILE A 143 -0.58 8.18 10.81
C ILE A 143 0.07 7.16 11.75
N THR A 144 -0.76 6.28 12.34
CA THR A 144 -0.29 5.30 13.33
C THR A 144 -0.61 3.88 12.91
N ALA A 145 0.17 2.92 13.36
CA ALA A 145 -0.10 1.49 13.20
C ALA A 145 -0.39 0.86 14.57
N GLY A 146 -1.37 -0.04 14.61
CA GLY A 146 -1.66 -0.86 15.78
C GLY A 146 -0.66 -1.99 15.98
N LEU A 147 -0.93 -2.85 16.97
CA LEU A 147 -0.20 -4.10 17.16
C LEU A 147 -0.37 -5.02 15.96
N HIS A 148 0.63 -5.86 15.72
CA HIS A 148 0.55 -6.88 14.69
C HIS A 148 -0.20 -8.10 15.22
N HIS A 149 -0.99 -8.72 14.34
CA HIS A 149 -1.79 -9.91 14.64
C HIS A 149 -1.50 -11.00 13.60
N PRO A 150 -1.43 -12.28 14.00
CA PRO A 150 -1.15 -13.36 13.07
C PRO A 150 -2.23 -13.46 12.00
N VAL A 151 -1.81 -13.72 10.75
CA VAL A 151 -2.72 -14.06 9.66
C VAL A 151 -2.96 -15.56 9.67
N PHE A 152 -4.22 -15.95 9.88
CA PHE A 152 -4.64 -17.34 9.79
C PHE A 152 -5.12 -17.65 8.38
N TRP A 153 -4.22 -18.25 7.59
CA TRP A 153 -4.53 -18.65 6.23
C TRP A 153 -5.33 -19.95 6.20
N ASP A 154 -6.41 -19.95 5.43
CA ASP A 154 -7.15 -21.17 5.14
C ASP A 154 -6.34 -22.04 4.17
N HIS A 155 -6.03 -23.28 4.59
CA HIS A 155 -5.26 -24.25 3.80
C HIS A 155 -5.85 -24.50 2.41
N ARG A 156 -7.17 -24.35 2.24
CA ARG A 156 -7.86 -24.54 0.95
C ARG A 156 -7.41 -23.53 -0.12
N LEU A 157 -6.76 -22.43 0.26
CA LEU A 157 -6.24 -21.43 -0.68
C LEU A 157 -4.99 -21.90 -1.44
N PHE A 158 -4.30 -22.95 -0.99
CA PHE A 158 -2.99 -23.35 -1.53
C PHE A 158 -2.99 -24.65 -2.33
N GLY A 159 -4.16 -25.29 -2.50
CA GLY A 159 -4.21 -26.67 -2.98
C GLY A 159 -3.66 -27.65 -1.93
N ALA A 160 -4.10 -28.89 -2.00
CA ALA A 160 -3.50 -29.98 -1.20
C ALA A 160 -2.18 -30.43 -1.81
#